data_AF-A0AAN4N1P2-F1
#
_entry.id   AF-A0AAN4N1P2-F1
#
_cell.length_a   1.000
_cell.length_b   1.000
_cell.length_c   1.000
_cell.angle_alpha   90.00
_cell.angle_beta   90.00
_cell.angle_gamma   90.00
#
_symmetry.space_group_name_H-M   'P 1'
#
loop_
_entity.id
_entity.type
_entity.pdbx_description
1 polymer ?
#
loop_
_entity_poly.entity_id
_entity_poly.type
_entity_poly.pdbx_seq_one_letter_code
_entity_poly.pdbx_strand_id
1 'polypeptide(L)' 'MTEKELIVSLKQGDEAAFTALYRMYWPKVHNFSRLYLSSIAEVEEVVQEVFVK' A
#
# COMPACT_ATOMS: atom_id res chain seq x y z
N MET A 1 2.43 -17.77 1.58
CA MET A 1 3.18 -16.67 2.22
C MET A 1 2.20 -15.86 3.03
N THR A 2 2.43 -15.78 4.32
CA THR A 2 1.67 -14.95 5.25
C THR A 2 2.14 -13.50 5.15
N GLU A 3 1.33 -12.56 5.61
CA GLU A 3 1.72 -11.15 5.68
C GLU A 3 3.02 -10.95 6.48
N LYS A 4 3.19 -11.68 7.59
CA LYS A 4 4.40 -11.59 8.41
C LYS A 4 5.64 -12.00 7.65
N GLU A 5 5.55 -13.05 6.83
CA GLU A 5 6.66 -13.48 5.97
C GLU A 5 6.98 -12.42 4.90
N LEU A 6 5.95 -11.84 4.27
CA LEU A 6 6.14 -10.75 3.31
C LEU A 6 6.83 -9.54 3.94
N ILE A 7 6.47 -9.17 5.18
CA ILE A 7 7.13 -8.07 5.90
C ILE A 7 8.61 -8.40 6.18
N VAL A 8 8.92 -9.65 6.56
CA VAL A 8 10.30 -10.08 6.79
C VAL A 8 11.11 -10.02 5.49
N SER A 9 10.56 -10.54 4.38
CA SER A 9 11.21 -10.48 3.06
C SER A 9 11.38 -9.05 2.56
N LEU A 10 10.37 -8.19 2.75
CA LEU A 10 10.45 -6.77 2.41
C LEU A 10 11.62 -6.09 3.13
N LYS A 11 11.79 -6.34 4.43
CA LYS A 11 12.92 -5.79 5.21
C LYS A 11 14.29 -6.25 4.73
N GLN A 12 14.35 -7.34 3.98
CA GLN A 12 15.57 -7.86 3.35
C GLN A 12 15.81 -7.28 1.94
N GLY A 13 14.92 -6.40 1.45
CA GLY A 13 15.02 -5.77 0.14
C GLY A 13 14.25 -6.48 -0.97
N ASP A 14 13.34 -7.40 -0.65
CA ASP A 14 12.53 -8.11 -1.65
C ASP A 14 11.43 -7.21 -2.25
N GLU A 15 11.63 -6.76 -3.49
CA GLU A 15 10.66 -5.95 -4.25
C GLU A 15 9.35 -6.70 -4.57
N ALA A 16 9.41 -8.03 -4.72
CA ALA A 16 8.21 -8.82 -4.94
C ALA A 16 7.35 -8.87 -3.66
N ALA A 17 8.01 -8.90 -2.49
CA ALA A 17 7.32 -8.79 -1.21
C ALA A 17 6.66 -7.41 -1.03
N PHE A 18 7.32 -6.32 -1.44
CA PHE A 18 6.70 -4.99 -1.49
C PHE A 18 5.45 -5.00 -2.38
N THR A 19 5.57 -5.50 -3.60
CA THR A 19 4.47 -5.53 -4.59
C THR A 19 3.27 -6.33 -4.06
N ALA A 20 3.52 -7.44 -3.37
CA ALA A 20 2.47 -8.25 -2.77
C ALA A 20 1.74 -7.50 -1.64
N LEU A 21 2.49 -6.84 -0.75
CA LEU A 21 1.92 -6.01 0.32
C LEU A 21 1.14 -4.81 -0.24
N TYR A 22 1.69 -4.14 -1.26
CA TYR A 22 1.02 -3.05 -1.96
C TYR A 22 -0.33 -3.51 -2.51
N ARG A 23 -0.39 -4.60 -3.29
CA ARG A 23 -1.65 -5.12 -3.85
C ARG A 23 -2.67 -5.49 -2.77
N MET A 24 -2.22 -5.98 -1.62
CA MET A 24 -3.09 -6.38 -0.52
C MET A 24 -3.72 -5.18 0.21
N TYR A 25 -2.97 -4.09 0.35
CA TYR A 25 -3.38 -2.94 1.16
C TYR A 25 -3.87 -1.74 0.35
N TRP A 26 -3.45 -1.61 -0.91
CA TRP A 26 -3.88 -0.55 -1.82
C TRP A 26 -5.39 -0.30 -1.82
N PRO A 27 -6.27 -1.31 -2.01
CA PRO A 27 -7.70 -1.05 -2.06
C PRO A 27 -8.27 -0.61 -0.69
N LYS A 28 -7.63 -1.01 0.42
CA LYS A 28 -8.05 -0.58 1.76
C LYS A 28 -7.73 0.89 1.98
N VAL A 29 -6.51 1.31 1.66
CA VAL A 29 -6.07 2.70 1.78
C VAL A 29 -6.88 3.58 0.83
N HIS A 30 -7.03 3.18 -0.43
CA HIS A 30 -7.82 3.90 -1.42
C HIS A 30 -9.28 4.11 -0.96
N ASN A 31 -9.95 3.04 -0.49
CA ASN A 31 -11.35 3.13 -0.05
C ASN A 31 -11.50 3.95 1.23
N PHE A 32 -10.53 3.91 2.15
CA PHE A 32 -10.53 4.75 3.34
C PHE A 32 -10.36 6.22 2.98
N SER A 33 -9.41 6.57 2.10
CA SER A 33 -9.18 7.94 1.64
C SER A 33 -10.41 8.52 0.94
N ARG A 34 -11.16 7.71 0.19
CA ARG A 34 -12.43 8.09 -0.47
C ARG A 34 -13.54 8.52 0.49
N LEU A 35 -13.42 8.22 1.79
CA LEU A 35 -14.38 8.71 2.80
C LEU A 35 -14.19 10.21 3.10
N TYR A 36 -13.01 10.75 2.82
CA TYR A 36 -12.62 12.12 3.14
C TYR A 36 -12.30 12.96 1.90
N LEU A 37 -11.85 12.31 0.82
CA LEU A 37 -11.39 12.95 -0.40
C LEU A 37 -12.32 12.59 -1.56
N SER A 38 -12.76 13.62 -2.29
CA SER A 38 -13.63 13.45 -3.46
C SER A 38 -12.83 13.36 -4.77
N SER A 39 -11.63 13.93 -4.81
CA SER A 39 -10.73 13.84 -5.97
C SER A 39 -10.01 12.50 -6.00
N ILE A 40 -10.07 11.81 -7.15
CA ILE A 40 -9.31 10.58 -7.38
C ILE A 40 -7.80 10.87 -7.34
N ALA A 41 -7.37 12.02 -7.86
CA ALA A 41 -5.96 12.40 -7.86
C ALA A 41 -5.41 12.56 -6.43
N GLU A 42 -6.18 13.21 -5.54
CA GLU A 42 -5.78 13.35 -4.12
C GLU A 42 -5.75 11.99 -3.40
N VAL A 43 -6.69 11.08 -3.73
CA VAL A 43 -6.68 9.72 -3.19
C VAL A 43 -5.45 8.95 -3.65
N GLU A 44 -5.08 9.05 -4.93
CA GLU A 44 -3.89 8.40 -5.48
C GLU A 44 -2.60 8.95 -4.86
N GLU A 45 -2.50 10.26 -4.65
CA GLU A 45 -1.36 10.90 -3.98
C GLU A 45 -1.19 10.37 -2.55
N VAL A 46 -2.27 10.32 -1.76
CA VAL A 46 -2.23 9.77 -0.40
C VAL A 46 -1.79 8.30 -0.40
N VAL A 47 -2.29 7.50 -1.34
CA VAL A 47 -1.87 6.11 -1.47
C VAL A 47 -0.38 6.03 -1.77
N GLN A 48 0.16 6.83 -2.70
CA GLN A 48 1.59 6.84 -2.98
C GLN A 48 2.41 7.23 -1.74
N GLU A 49 2.01 8.28 -1.01
CA GLU A 49 2.71 8.70 0.20
C GLU A 49 2.74 7.62 1.29
N VAL A 50 1.63 6.90 1.50
CA VAL A 50 1.54 5.85 2.54
C VAL A 50 2.45 4.65 2.26
N PHE A 51 2.69 4.32 0.98
CA PHE A 51 3.51 3.15 0.61
C PHE A 51 4.98 3.49 0.34
N VAL A 52 5.32 4.75 0.04
CA VAL A 52 6.67 5.19 -0.33
C VAL A 52 7.41 5.89 0.82
N LYS A 53 6.70 6.42 1.83
CA LYS A 53 7.29 6.97 3.06
C LYS A 53 7.39 5.91 4.17
#